data_AF-A0A8T2VH11-F1
#
_entry.id   AF-A0A8T2VH11-F1
#
_cell.length_a   1.000
_cell.length_b   1.000
_cell.length_c   1.000
_cell.angle_alpha   90.00
_cell.angle_beta   90.00
_cell.angle_gamma   90.00
#
_symmetry.space_group_name_H-M   'P 1'
#
loop_
_entity.id
_entity.type
_entity.pdbx_description
1 polymer ?
#
loop_
_entity_poly.entity_id
_entity_poly.type
_entity_poly.pdbx_seq_one_letter_code
_entity_poly.pdbx_strand_id
1 'polypeptide(L)'
;MAQDDDLMIFFQAVDTDNSGMINENELQEALAAGNLHFQKSVVSQMIKLYDRDHNGSMSYPEFVSLYKFLSKVQESYYKYERNQNFVELNDVYLALQEAGYRLDQPAFYTACQSFDKKKQGKFRLDDYISLCIFLQSARNLFGAFDTQREGRISLDFNQFVYCAANLRL
;
A
#
# COMPACT_ATOMS: atom_id res chain seq x y z
N MET A 1 11.30 -2.17 -15.75
CA MET A 1 11.84 -1.71 -14.46
C MET A 1 12.63 -0.44 -14.76
N ALA A 2 12.27 0.67 -14.14
CA ALA A 2 13.03 1.92 -14.24
C ALA A 2 14.49 1.68 -13.80
N GLN A 3 15.48 2.26 -14.49
CA GLN A 3 16.88 2.19 -14.04
C GLN A 3 17.05 3.03 -12.77
N ASP A 4 18.08 2.77 -11.96
CA ASP A 4 18.31 3.52 -10.71
C ASP A 4 18.40 5.05 -10.96
N ASP A 5 18.88 5.46 -12.13
CA ASP A 5 18.92 6.87 -12.55
C ASP A 5 17.52 7.49 -12.72
N ASP A 6 16.56 6.72 -13.26
CA ASP A 6 15.17 7.17 -13.41
C ASP A 6 14.51 7.37 -12.04
N LEU A 7 14.80 6.48 -11.08
CA LEU A 7 14.25 6.56 -9.72
C LEU A 7 14.76 7.78 -8.95
N MET A 8 16.03 8.15 -9.17
CA MET A 8 16.58 9.37 -8.60
C MET A 8 15.88 10.62 -9.18
N ILE A 9 15.62 10.65 -10.49
CA ILE A 9 14.87 11.75 -11.12
C ILE A 9 13.47 11.86 -10.53
N PHE A 10 12.77 10.73 -10.36
CA PHE A 10 11.46 10.73 -9.70
C PHE A 10 11.56 11.23 -8.26
N PHE A 11 12.53 10.76 -7.48
CA PHE A 11 12.72 11.21 -6.11
C PHE A 11 12.90 12.73 -6.02
N GLN A 12 13.79 13.30 -6.84
CA GLN A 12 14.04 14.74 -6.89
C GLN A 12 12.83 15.54 -7.39
N ALA A 13 11.98 14.95 -8.25
CA ALA A 13 10.75 15.58 -8.68
C ALA A 13 9.68 15.61 -7.57
N VAL A 14 9.73 14.66 -6.63
CA VAL A 14 8.82 14.61 -5.47
C VAL A 14 9.34 15.47 -4.31
N ASP A 15 10.63 15.49 -4.06
CA ASP A 15 11.31 16.32 -3.03
C ASP A 15 11.37 17.79 -3.49
N THR A 16 10.22 18.46 -3.44
CA THR A 16 10.04 19.82 -3.98
C THR A 16 10.82 20.87 -3.20
N ASP A 17 11.03 20.67 -1.91
CA ASP A 17 11.80 21.58 -1.06
C ASP A 17 13.31 21.28 -1.05
N ASN A 18 13.74 20.20 -1.72
CA ASN A 18 15.13 19.73 -1.80
C ASN A 18 15.73 19.46 -0.41
N SER A 19 14.92 19.00 0.54
CA SER A 19 15.39 18.62 1.88
C SER A 19 16.20 17.31 1.87
N GLY A 20 16.14 16.54 0.78
CA GLY A 20 16.70 15.20 0.67
C GLY A 20 15.80 14.12 1.26
N MET A 21 14.56 14.47 1.64
CA MET A 21 13.59 13.59 2.29
C MET A 21 12.18 13.92 1.78
N ILE A 22 11.39 12.91 1.44
CA ILE A 22 10.01 13.11 1.00
C ILE A 22 9.07 13.11 2.20
N ASN A 23 8.37 14.21 2.44
CA ASN A 23 7.33 14.28 3.46
C ASN A 23 5.94 13.84 2.94
N GLU A 24 4.96 13.74 3.84
CA GLU A 24 3.60 13.29 3.52
C GLU A 24 2.89 14.15 2.47
N ASN A 25 3.05 15.48 2.52
CA ASN A 25 2.37 16.37 1.59
C ASN A 25 2.97 16.25 0.19
N GLU A 26 4.30 16.19 0.10
CA GLU A 26 5.02 15.99 -1.16
C GLU A 26 4.65 14.68 -1.84
N LEU A 27 4.62 13.58 -1.08
CA LEU A 27 4.17 12.29 -1.61
C LEU A 27 2.72 12.37 -2.08
N GLN A 28 1.84 13.03 -1.33
CA GLN A 28 0.43 13.16 -1.71
C GLN A 28 0.26 13.95 -3.01
N GLU A 29 0.98 15.07 -3.16
CA GLU A 29 0.95 15.90 -4.36
C GLU A 29 1.50 15.16 -5.58
N ALA A 30 2.60 14.42 -5.42
CA ALA A 30 3.17 13.61 -6.49
C ALA A 30 2.23 12.49 -6.96
N LEU A 31 1.55 11.81 -6.04
CA LEU A 31 0.55 10.81 -6.39
C LEU A 31 -0.65 11.44 -7.11
N ALA A 32 -1.10 12.61 -6.66
CA ALA A 32 -2.20 13.36 -7.29
C ALA A 32 -1.84 13.84 -8.71
N ALA A 33 -0.59 14.26 -8.94
CA ALA A 33 -0.07 14.60 -10.26
C ALA A 33 -0.11 13.38 -11.22
N GLY A 34 0.05 12.17 -10.68
CA GLY A 34 -0.18 10.89 -11.37
C GLY A 34 -1.64 10.45 -11.49
N ASN A 35 -2.61 11.34 -11.22
CA ASN A 35 -4.05 11.06 -11.20
C ASN A 35 -4.50 10.01 -10.15
N LEU A 36 -3.69 9.78 -9.11
CA LEU A 36 -4.01 8.90 -8.00
C LEU A 36 -4.37 9.72 -6.76
N HIS A 37 -5.60 9.57 -6.28
CA HIS A 37 -6.14 10.39 -5.20
C HIS A 37 -6.31 9.57 -3.94
N PHE A 38 -5.41 9.77 -2.99
CA PHE A 38 -5.41 9.06 -1.71
C PHE A 38 -5.89 9.94 -0.56
N GLN A 39 -6.53 9.31 0.42
CA GLN A 39 -6.74 9.94 1.73
C GLN A 39 -5.38 10.12 2.41
N LYS A 40 -5.25 11.20 3.18
CA LYS A 40 -4.03 11.52 3.91
C LYS A 40 -3.53 10.35 4.78
N SER A 41 -4.43 9.67 5.46
CA SER A 41 -4.13 8.45 6.24
C SER A 41 -3.47 7.32 5.44
N VAL A 42 -3.86 7.12 4.18
CA VAL A 42 -3.24 6.12 3.29
C VAL A 42 -1.82 6.55 2.92
N VAL A 43 -1.60 7.84 2.65
CA VAL A 43 -0.26 8.39 2.36
C VAL A 43 0.65 8.29 3.58
N SER A 44 0.14 8.65 4.77
CA SER A 44 0.84 8.42 6.05
C SER A 44 1.25 6.96 6.21
N GLN A 45 0.35 6.03 5.88
CA GLN A 45 0.65 4.60 5.97
C GLN A 45 1.68 4.14 4.95
N MET A 46 1.71 4.70 3.74
CA MET A 46 2.76 4.43 2.75
C MET A 46 4.14 4.80 3.29
N ILE A 47 4.28 5.97 3.93
CA ILE A 47 5.53 6.39 4.57
C ILE A 47 5.89 5.43 5.71
N LYS A 48 4.98 5.22 6.67
CA LYS A 48 5.21 4.34 7.83
C LYS A 48 5.61 2.92 7.47
N LEU A 49 5.17 2.39 6.32
CA LEU A 49 5.53 1.06 5.86
C LEU A 49 7.03 0.91 5.57
N TYR A 50 7.71 2.00 5.23
CA TYR A 50 9.10 1.98 4.76
C TYR A 50 10.03 2.92 5.55
N ASP A 51 9.49 3.83 6.35
CA ASP A 51 10.20 4.70 7.30
C ASP A 51 10.80 3.85 8.45
N ARG A 52 12.07 3.46 8.29
CA ARG A 52 12.78 2.55 9.20
C ARG A 52 13.38 3.28 10.38
N ASP A 53 13.73 4.56 10.21
CA ASP A 53 14.31 5.38 11.27
C ASP A 53 13.24 6.15 12.07
N HIS A 54 11.97 6.07 11.63
CA HIS A 54 10.80 6.65 12.28
C HIS A 54 10.86 8.17 12.37
N ASN A 55 11.47 8.82 11.38
CA ASN A 55 11.59 10.27 11.33
C ASN A 55 10.34 10.97 10.75
N GLY A 56 9.39 10.20 10.19
CA GLY A 56 8.14 10.71 9.63
C GLY A 56 8.21 11.15 8.16
N SER A 57 9.37 10.98 7.52
CA SER A 57 9.64 11.27 6.11
C SER A 57 10.37 10.08 5.47
N MET A 58 10.49 10.08 4.14
CA MET A 58 11.17 9.00 3.41
C MET A 58 12.49 9.47 2.81
N SER A 59 13.57 8.79 3.18
CA SER A 59 14.85 8.89 2.48
C SER A 59 14.80 8.20 1.12
N TYR A 60 15.78 8.48 0.24
CA TYR A 60 15.85 7.85 -1.08
C TYR A 60 15.76 6.30 -1.05
N PRO A 61 16.49 5.57 -0.18
CA PRO A 61 16.37 4.11 -0.10
C PRO A 61 14.97 3.60 0.29
N GLU A 62 14.26 4.37 1.12
CA GLU A 62 12.91 4.05 1.58
C GLU A 62 11.89 4.33 0.47
N PHE A 63 12.05 5.46 -0.23
CA PHE A 63 11.29 5.76 -1.44
C PHE A 63 11.44 4.69 -2.51
N VAL A 64 12.66 4.21 -2.78
CA VAL A 64 12.90 3.12 -3.74
C VAL A 64 12.15 1.84 -3.32
N SER A 65 12.08 1.57 -2.02
CA SER A 65 11.36 0.40 -1.49
C SER A 65 9.85 0.54 -1.70
N LEU A 66 9.28 1.72 -1.43
CA LEU A 66 7.88 2.04 -1.71
C LEU A 66 7.59 1.97 -3.22
N TYR A 67 8.43 2.57 -4.06
CA TYR A 67 8.27 2.58 -5.51
C TYR A 67 8.24 1.16 -6.09
N LYS A 68 9.17 0.29 -5.66
CA LYS A 68 9.20 -1.12 -6.09
C LYS A 68 7.91 -1.86 -5.69
N PHE A 69 7.41 -1.61 -4.50
CA PHE A 69 6.13 -2.17 -4.05
C PHE A 69 4.97 -1.68 -4.90
N LEU A 70 4.84 -0.36 -5.09
CA LEU A 70 3.76 0.25 -5.88
C LEU A 70 3.82 -0.22 -7.34
N SER A 71 5.01 -0.35 -7.92
CA SER A 71 5.20 -0.89 -9.28
C SER A 71 4.64 -2.30 -9.41
N LYS A 72 4.97 -3.19 -8.46
CA LYS A 72 4.44 -4.56 -8.44
C LYS A 72 2.91 -4.58 -8.30
N VAL A 73 2.37 -3.72 -7.43
CA VAL A 73 0.92 -3.60 -7.24
C VAL A 73 0.26 -3.10 -8.53
N GLN A 74 0.80 -2.07 -9.17
CA GLN A 74 0.30 -1.55 -10.45
C GLN A 74 0.36 -2.60 -11.56
N GLU A 75 1.46 -3.33 -11.69
CA GLU A 75 1.58 -4.44 -12.66
C GLU A 75 0.49 -5.51 -12.43
N SER A 76 0.25 -5.89 -11.16
CA SER A 76 -0.81 -6.84 -10.82
C SER A 76 -2.21 -6.32 -11.16
N TYR A 77 -2.44 -5.01 -11.03
CA TYR A 77 -3.72 -4.38 -11.37
C TYR A 77 -3.95 -4.34 -12.88
N TYR A 78 -2.98 -3.80 -13.63
CA TYR A 78 -3.10 -3.61 -15.08
C TYR A 78 -3.19 -4.92 -15.86
N LYS A 79 -2.74 -6.04 -15.29
CA LYS A 79 -2.95 -7.37 -15.87
C LYS A 79 -4.44 -7.74 -16.01
N TYR A 80 -5.29 -7.20 -15.13
CA TYR A 80 -6.73 -7.51 -15.10
C TYR A 80 -7.62 -6.30 -15.42
N GLU A 81 -7.04 -5.11 -15.54
CA GLU A 81 -7.74 -3.90 -15.99
C GLU A 81 -8.01 -4.00 -17.50
N ARG A 82 -9.28 -4.16 -17.89
CA ARG A 82 -9.69 -4.43 -19.29
C ARG A 82 -10.14 -3.16 -20.03
N ASN A 83 -9.40 -2.06 -19.92
CA ASN A 83 -9.71 -0.73 -20.49
C ASN A 83 -11.01 -0.09 -19.95
N GLN A 84 -11.38 -0.38 -18.71
CA GLN A 84 -12.55 0.16 -18.03
C GLN A 84 -12.18 1.13 -16.89
N ASN A 85 -10.88 1.37 -16.66
CA ASN A 85 -10.33 2.16 -15.54
C ASN A 85 -10.77 1.64 -14.16
N PHE A 86 -11.23 0.39 -14.10
CA PHE A 86 -11.54 -0.35 -12.89
C PHE A 86 -11.33 -1.85 -13.11
N VAL A 87 -11.16 -2.56 -12.00
CA VAL A 87 -11.13 -4.03 -11.94
C VAL A 87 -12.34 -4.50 -11.13
N GLU A 88 -13.04 -5.51 -11.63
CA GLU A 88 -14.18 -6.11 -10.92
C GLU A 88 -13.72 -6.98 -9.76
N LEU A 89 -14.55 -7.12 -8.73
CA LEU A 89 -14.21 -7.84 -7.49
C LEU A 89 -13.62 -9.25 -7.71
N ASN A 90 -14.12 -10.01 -8.69
CA ASN A 90 -13.59 -11.34 -9.00
C ASN A 90 -12.17 -11.29 -9.56
N ASP A 91 -11.87 -10.27 -10.37
CA ASP A 91 -10.55 -10.06 -10.95
C ASP A 91 -9.58 -9.45 -9.92
N VAL A 92 -10.07 -8.67 -8.94
CA VAL A 92 -9.28 -8.21 -7.78
C VAL A 92 -8.73 -9.39 -6.98
N TYR A 93 -9.50 -10.47 -6.83
CA TYR A 93 -9.02 -11.68 -6.16
C TYR A 93 -7.78 -12.26 -6.86
N LEU A 94 -7.80 -12.33 -8.19
CA LEU A 94 -6.68 -12.83 -8.99
C LEU A 94 -5.48 -11.86 -8.93
N ALA A 95 -5.74 -10.55 -9.02
CA ALA A 95 -4.71 -9.52 -8.91
C ALA A 95 -3.98 -9.59 -7.56
N LEU A 96 -4.71 -9.78 -6.45
CA LEU A 96 -4.13 -9.94 -5.13
C LEU A 96 -3.27 -11.20 -5.03
N GLN A 97 -3.68 -12.32 -5.65
CA GLN A 97 -2.87 -13.54 -5.68
C GLN A 97 -1.53 -13.32 -6.40
N GLU A 98 -1.53 -12.62 -7.53
CA GLU A 98 -0.33 -12.23 -8.27
C GLU A 98 0.56 -11.26 -7.45
N ALA A 99 -0.05 -10.33 -6.72
CA ALA A 99 0.65 -9.46 -5.78
C ALA A 99 1.25 -10.24 -4.58
N GLY A 100 0.82 -11.49 -4.36
CA GLY A 100 1.32 -12.42 -3.35
C GLY A 100 0.44 -12.53 -2.11
N TYR A 101 -0.81 -12.06 -2.15
CA TYR A 101 -1.78 -12.15 -1.06
C TYR A 101 -2.74 -13.31 -1.30
N ARG A 102 -2.84 -14.20 -0.31
CA ARG A 102 -3.81 -15.30 -0.30
C ARG A 102 -4.72 -15.13 0.90
N LEU A 103 -5.94 -14.69 0.62
CA LEU A 103 -6.99 -14.50 1.61
C LEU A 103 -8.04 -15.59 1.41
N ASP A 104 -8.63 -16.05 2.51
CA ASP A 104 -9.87 -16.83 2.42
C ASP A 104 -11.03 -15.91 2.00
N GLN A 105 -12.16 -16.50 1.64
CA GLN A 105 -13.31 -15.74 1.14
C GLN A 105 -13.81 -14.69 2.15
N PRO A 106 -14.03 -15.01 3.44
CA PRO A 106 -14.48 -14.01 4.41
C PRO A 106 -13.53 -12.81 4.57
N ALA A 107 -12.22 -13.07 4.70
CA ALA A 107 -11.23 -11.99 4.82
C ALA A 107 -11.15 -11.16 3.54
N PHE A 108 -11.18 -11.82 2.38
CA PHE A 108 -11.16 -11.14 1.07
C PHE A 108 -12.34 -10.19 0.90
N TYR A 109 -13.58 -10.67 1.09
CA TYR A 109 -14.77 -9.85 0.91
C TYR A 109 -14.82 -8.70 1.92
N THR A 110 -14.46 -8.95 3.18
CA THR A 110 -14.45 -7.92 4.23
C THR A 110 -13.42 -6.82 3.92
N ALA A 111 -12.20 -7.21 3.53
CA ALA A 111 -11.16 -6.26 3.15
C ALA A 111 -11.56 -5.48 1.90
N CYS A 112 -12.11 -6.11 0.86
CA CYS A 112 -12.56 -5.40 -0.33
C CYS A 112 -13.67 -4.40 0.00
N GLN A 113 -14.67 -4.78 0.81
CA GLN A 113 -15.76 -3.90 1.19
C GLN A 113 -15.31 -2.65 1.95
N SER A 114 -14.21 -2.69 2.70
CA SER A 114 -13.70 -1.49 3.40
C SER A 114 -13.09 -0.45 2.46
N PHE A 115 -12.71 -0.84 1.23
CA PHE A 115 -12.13 0.08 0.23
C PHE A 115 -13.07 0.34 -0.96
N ASP A 116 -14.08 -0.51 -1.22
CA ASP A 116 -15.15 -0.23 -2.19
C ASP A 116 -16.21 0.72 -1.61
N LYS A 117 -15.85 2.00 -1.50
CA LYS A 117 -16.71 3.05 -0.92
C LYS A 117 -18.08 3.15 -1.57
N LYS A 118 -18.18 2.84 -2.87
CA LYS A 118 -19.43 2.92 -3.65
C LYS A 118 -20.24 1.63 -3.58
N LYS A 119 -19.68 0.54 -3.04
CA LYS A 119 -20.28 -0.79 -2.98
C LYS A 119 -20.72 -1.31 -4.35
N GLN A 120 -19.93 -1.03 -5.37
CA GLN A 120 -20.24 -1.40 -6.76
C GLN A 120 -19.48 -2.64 -7.23
N GLY A 121 -18.57 -3.17 -6.40
CA GLY A 121 -17.66 -4.25 -6.78
C GLY A 121 -16.64 -3.82 -7.84
N LYS A 122 -16.37 -2.52 -7.96
CA LYS A 122 -15.47 -1.92 -8.95
C LYS A 122 -14.36 -1.16 -8.24
N PHE A 123 -13.13 -1.60 -8.47
CA PHE A 123 -11.94 -1.03 -7.84
C PHE A 123 -11.17 -0.22 -8.86
N ARG A 124 -11.03 1.08 -8.60
CA ARG A 124 -10.04 1.90 -9.31
C ARG A 124 -8.64 1.61 -8.78
N LEU A 125 -7.62 2.12 -9.48
CA LEU A 125 -6.23 1.88 -9.10
C LEU A 125 -5.89 2.42 -7.70
N ASP A 126 -6.41 3.59 -7.32
CA ASP A 126 -6.27 4.18 -5.99
C ASP A 126 -6.94 3.34 -4.89
N ASP A 127 -8.14 2.82 -5.15
CA ASP A 127 -8.82 1.89 -4.22
C ASP A 127 -8.01 0.59 -4.04
N TYR A 128 -7.51 0.02 -5.15
CA TYR A 128 -6.71 -1.20 -5.14
C TYR A 128 -5.34 -1.03 -4.45
N ILE A 129 -4.66 0.09 -4.69
CA ILE A 129 -3.41 0.43 -3.99
C ILE A 129 -3.67 0.59 -2.49
N SER A 130 -4.76 1.27 -2.10
CA SER A 130 -5.13 1.44 -0.69
C SER A 130 -5.35 0.10 0.01
N LEU A 131 -6.06 -0.83 -0.65
CA LEU A 131 -6.22 -2.20 -0.18
C LEU A 131 -4.87 -2.93 -0.04
N CYS A 132 -3.98 -2.81 -1.02
CA CYS A 132 -2.64 -3.43 -0.96
C CYS A 132 -1.76 -2.86 0.16
N ILE A 133 -1.84 -1.54 0.42
CA ILE A 133 -1.13 -0.88 1.52
C ILE A 133 -1.63 -1.39 2.88
N PHE A 134 -2.94 -1.52 3.04
CA PHE A 134 -3.52 -2.17 4.22
C PHE A 134 -3.01 -3.59 4.40
N LEU A 135 -3.05 -4.42 3.35
CA LEU A 135 -2.63 -5.83 3.43
C LEU A 135 -1.13 -5.96 3.71
N GLN A 136 -0.29 -5.11 3.13
CA GLN A 136 1.15 -5.10 3.42
C GLN A 136 1.42 -4.68 4.88
N SER A 137 0.68 -3.70 5.39
CA SER A 137 0.79 -3.24 6.79
C SER A 137 0.37 -4.35 7.75
N ALA A 138 -0.76 -5.00 7.46
CA ALA A 138 -1.26 -6.14 8.23
C ALA A 138 -0.26 -7.30 8.21
N ARG A 139 0.35 -7.61 7.05
CA ARG A 139 1.38 -8.66 6.94
C ARG A 139 2.63 -8.33 7.76
N ASN A 140 3.15 -7.11 7.67
CA ASN A 140 4.34 -6.71 8.42
C ASN A 140 4.09 -6.82 9.92
N LEU A 141 2.94 -6.32 10.38
CA LEU A 141 2.55 -6.37 11.79
C LEU A 141 2.31 -7.80 12.26
N PHE A 142 1.58 -8.60 11.49
CA PHE A 142 1.38 -10.03 11.78
C PHE A 142 2.73 -10.76 11.89
N GLY A 143 3.65 -10.53 10.95
CA GLY A 143 4.98 -11.14 10.95
C GLY A 143 5.86 -10.72 12.14
N ALA A 144 5.63 -9.54 12.72
CA ALA A 144 6.32 -9.12 13.94
C ALA A 144 5.90 -9.97 15.17
N PHE A 145 4.67 -10.51 15.18
CA PHE A 145 4.18 -11.41 16.22
C PHE A 145 4.36 -12.90 15.86
N ASP A 146 4.31 -13.27 14.57
CA ASP A 146 4.50 -14.63 14.06
C ASP A 146 6.00 -14.96 13.83
N THR A 147 6.81 -14.87 14.89
CA THR A 147 8.26 -15.07 14.80
C THR A 147 8.66 -16.48 14.37
N GLN A 148 7.79 -17.46 14.61
CA GLN A 148 7.99 -18.87 14.25
C GLN A 148 7.42 -19.23 12.86
N ARG A 149 6.72 -18.30 12.19
CA ARG A 149 6.09 -18.49 10.87
C ARG A 149 5.09 -19.65 10.85
N GLU A 150 4.31 -19.78 11.91
CA GLU A 150 3.26 -20.80 12.03
C GLU A 150 1.98 -20.40 11.30
N GLY A 151 1.86 -19.13 10.87
CA GLY A 151 0.66 -18.59 10.25
C GLY A 151 -0.48 -18.34 11.25
N ARG A 152 -0.18 -18.36 12.56
CA ARG A 152 -1.13 -18.06 13.65
C ARG A 152 -0.40 -17.29 14.75
N ILE A 153 -1.09 -16.38 15.40
CA ILE A 153 -0.57 -15.58 16.52
C ILE A 153 -1.55 -15.63 17.69
N SER A 154 -1.03 -15.56 18.91
CA SER A 154 -1.82 -15.35 20.13
C SER A 154 -1.56 -13.94 20.63
N LEU A 155 -2.60 -13.12 20.70
CA LEU A 155 -2.52 -11.74 21.17
C LEU A 155 -3.34 -11.57 22.45
N ASP A 156 -2.79 -10.85 23.42
CA ASP A 156 -3.60 -10.29 24.49
C ASP A 156 -4.39 -9.05 24.01
N PHE A 157 -5.25 -8.50 24.88
CA PHE A 157 -6.06 -7.34 24.52
C PHE A 157 -5.22 -6.10 24.18
N ASN A 158 -4.12 -5.86 24.90
CA ASN A 158 -3.28 -4.69 24.66
C ASN A 158 -2.57 -4.78 23.31
N GLN A 159 -2.06 -5.98 22.98
CA GLN A 159 -1.44 -6.27 21.70
C GLN A 159 -2.45 -6.17 20.56
N PHE A 160 -3.68 -6.64 20.74
CA PHE A 160 -4.74 -6.46 19.76
C PHE A 160 -5.07 -4.98 19.51
N VAL A 161 -5.21 -4.17 20.58
CA VAL A 161 -5.42 -2.72 20.46
C VAL A 161 -4.25 -2.05 19.75
N TYR A 162 -3.01 -2.41 20.07
CA TYR A 162 -1.82 -1.93 19.37
C TYR A 162 -1.89 -2.26 17.87
N CYS A 163 -2.24 -3.50 17.52
CA CYS A 163 -2.39 -3.91 16.13
C CYS A 163 -3.47 -3.11 15.40
N ALA A 164 -4.65 -2.98 16.00
CA ALA A 164 -5.77 -2.23 15.43
C ALA A 164 -5.43 -0.75 15.23
N ALA A 165 -4.71 -0.13 16.16
CA ALA A 165 -4.29 1.27 16.06
C ALA A 165 -3.30 1.51 14.91
N ASN A 166 -2.38 0.56 14.66
CA ASN A 166 -1.36 0.67 13.62
C ASN A 166 -1.87 0.33 12.20
N LEU A 167 -3.06 -0.29 12.08
CA LEU A 167 -3.67 -0.62 10.78
C LEU A 167 -4.77 0.35 10.37
N ARG A 168 -4.98 1.42 11.15
CA ARG A 168 -6.04 2.38 10.90
C ARG A 168 -5.70 3.28 9.71
N LEU A 169 -6.39 3.04 8.60
CA LEU A 169 -6.47 3.94 7.45
C LEU A 169 -7.65 4.90 7.56
#